data_AF-A0A973FJE2-F1
#
_entry.id   AF-A0A973FJE2-F1
#
_cell.length_a   1.000
_cell.length_b   1.000
_cell.length_c   1.000
_cell.angle_alpha   90.00
_cell.angle_beta   90.00
_cell.angle_gamma   90.00
#
_symmetry.space_group_name_H-M   'P 1'
#
loop_
_entity.id
_entity.type
_entity.pdbx_description
1 polymer ?
#
loop_
_entity_poly.entity_id
_entity_poly.type
_entity_poly.pdbx_seq_one_letter_code
_entity_poly.pdbx_strand_id
1 'polypeptide(L)'
;MSTTGKLYVMALGLAFILSAWGTAVMAATNQATDPGGGGVALTASGAVTVNSTALQLVKQVWTTAGACLASSPADATCNGSATTVTVPVNTQLKFVIFVKNATNLALNDVRFQDLLDVSATGFTYVAGSLKYDGNQLDTATLAQIYAAVDAGTVETDAVDAGAGRYASITGGSNLTVGAVVGQVNAALSVAANRTFALEFQARKN
;
A
#
# COMPACT_ATOMS: atom_id res chain seq x y z
N MET A 1 25.39 -53.56 0.65
CA MET A 1 24.77 -52.70 1.68
C MET A 1 24.14 -51.51 0.97
N SER A 2 22.81 -51.50 0.88
CA SER A 2 22.01 -50.47 0.20
C SER A 2 21.36 -49.61 1.28
N THR A 3 21.75 -48.34 1.38
CA THR A 3 21.13 -47.36 2.28
C THR A 3 20.09 -46.55 1.51
N THR A 4 18.84 -46.93 1.70
CA THR A 4 17.65 -46.22 1.23
C THR A 4 17.46 -44.95 2.08
N GLY A 5 17.70 -43.78 1.49
CA GLY A 5 17.42 -42.48 2.11
C GLY A 5 15.93 -42.18 2.04
N LYS A 6 15.27 -42.11 3.20
CA LYS A 6 13.85 -41.81 3.34
C LYS A 6 13.58 -40.32 3.05
N LEU A 7 12.70 -40.06 2.08
CA LEU A 7 12.15 -38.74 1.78
C LEU A 7 11.08 -38.40 2.83
N TYR A 8 11.34 -37.43 3.71
CA TYR A 8 10.31 -36.91 4.60
C TYR A 8 9.58 -35.76 3.91
N VAL A 9 8.43 -36.06 3.32
CA VAL A 9 7.44 -35.04 2.93
C VAL A 9 6.59 -34.75 4.16
N MET A 10 6.93 -33.73 4.93
CA MET A 10 6.01 -33.18 5.92
C MET A 10 5.06 -32.20 5.22
N ALA A 11 3.87 -32.69 4.92
CA ALA A 11 2.71 -31.86 4.65
C ALA A 11 2.31 -31.15 5.95
N LEU A 12 2.61 -29.86 6.08
CA LEU A 12 2.06 -29.02 7.13
C LEU A 12 0.92 -28.21 6.50
N GLY A 13 -0.31 -28.59 6.83
CA GLY A 13 -1.51 -27.86 6.45
C GLY A 13 -1.53 -26.49 7.12
N LEU A 14 -1.50 -25.44 6.31
CA LEU A 14 -1.84 -24.10 6.76
C LEU A 14 -3.28 -23.82 6.31
N ALA A 15 -4.19 -23.78 7.27
CA ALA A 15 -5.54 -23.32 7.05
C ALA A 15 -5.49 -21.82 6.69
N PHE A 16 -5.65 -21.51 5.41
CA PHE A 16 -5.94 -20.15 4.96
C PHE A 16 -7.42 -19.88 5.22
N ILE A 17 -7.71 -19.13 6.28
CA ILE A 17 -8.94 -18.37 6.34
C ILE A 17 -8.77 -17.26 5.30
N LEU A 18 -9.26 -17.48 4.07
CA LEU A 18 -9.53 -16.40 3.13
C LEU A 18 -10.62 -15.54 3.77
N SER A 19 -10.21 -14.53 4.56
CA SER A 19 -11.05 -13.37 4.76
C SER A 19 -11.10 -12.64 3.43
N ALA A 20 -12.14 -12.94 2.66
CA ALA A 20 -12.49 -12.27 1.42
C ALA A 20 -12.68 -10.76 1.69
N TRP A 21 -11.66 -9.96 1.39
CA TRP A 21 -11.71 -8.50 1.33
C TRP A 21 -10.70 -8.06 0.24
N GLY A 22 -11.07 -7.35 -0.83
CA GLY A 22 -12.38 -6.82 -1.18
C GLY A 22 -12.59 -6.80 -2.69
N THR A 23 -13.81 -7.12 -3.10
CA THR A 23 -14.46 -6.41 -4.20
C THR A 23 -14.22 -4.92 -3.98
N ALA A 24 -13.87 -4.18 -5.04
CA ALA A 24 -13.78 -2.72 -4.96
C ALA A 24 -15.01 -2.20 -4.19
N VAL A 25 -14.79 -1.66 -2.98
CA VAL A 25 -15.85 -1.04 -2.20
C VAL A 25 -16.09 0.30 -2.87
N MET A 26 -16.93 0.30 -3.90
CA MET A 26 -17.47 1.53 -4.44
C MET A 26 -18.34 2.13 -3.33
N ALA A 27 -17.98 3.31 -2.86
CA ALA A 27 -18.85 4.07 -1.96
C ALA A 27 -20.14 4.42 -2.71
N ALA A 28 -21.26 3.87 -2.22
CA ALA A 28 -22.66 4.20 -2.47
C ALA A 28 -23.11 4.48 -3.93
N THR A 29 -23.86 3.52 -4.50
CA THR A 29 -24.87 3.82 -5.53
C THR A 29 -26.07 4.50 -4.85
N ASN A 30 -26.21 5.82 -5.01
CA ASN A 30 -27.40 6.52 -4.55
C ASN A 30 -28.47 6.42 -5.66
N GLN A 31 -29.37 5.44 -5.56
CA GLN A 31 -30.59 5.47 -6.36
C GLN A 31 -31.66 6.25 -5.61
N ALA A 32 -32.05 7.40 -6.14
CA ALA A 32 -33.33 7.99 -5.82
C ALA A 32 -34.35 7.48 -6.83
N THR A 33 -35.17 6.50 -6.43
CA THR A 33 -36.41 6.17 -7.12
C THR A 33 -37.55 6.63 -6.22
N ASP A 34 -38.21 7.67 -6.70
CA ASP A 34 -39.50 8.23 -6.27
C ASP A 34 -40.06 7.78 -4.90
N PRO A 35 -40.00 8.60 -3.82
CA PRO A 35 -40.80 8.38 -2.62
C PRO A 35 -42.24 8.93 -2.74
N GLY A 36 -42.69 9.26 -3.96
CA GLY A 36 -43.89 10.04 -4.26
C GLY A 36 -45.21 9.41 -3.81
N GLY A 37 -45.54 9.60 -2.54
CA GLY A 37 -46.91 9.77 -2.11
C GLY A 37 -47.32 11.24 -2.21
N GLY A 38 -47.76 11.70 -3.39
CA GLY A 38 -48.61 12.90 -3.51
C GLY A 38 -48.02 14.14 -4.19
N GLY A 39 -48.32 14.29 -5.49
CA GLY A 39 -48.79 15.56 -6.08
C GLY A 39 -47.85 16.77 -6.22
N VAL A 40 -46.62 16.76 -5.71
CA VAL A 40 -45.68 17.89 -5.88
C VAL A 40 -44.66 17.56 -6.96
N ALA A 41 -44.70 18.28 -8.08
CA ALA A 41 -43.68 18.15 -9.12
C ALA A 41 -42.34 18.64 -8.56
N LEU A 42 -41.41 17.71 -8.36
CA LEU A 42 -40.02 17.98 -7.99
C LEU A 42 -39.22 18.54 -9.19
N THR A 43 -39.70 19.62 -9.81
CA THR A 43 -38.99 20.31 -10.91
C THR A 43 -37.68 20.98 -10.47
N ALA A 44 -37.31 20.89 -9.19
CA ALA A 44 -36.11 21.46 -8.60
C ALA A 44 -35.22 20.46 -7.82
N SER A 45 -35.46 19.14 -7.93
CA SER A 45 -34.52 18.16 -7.37
C SER A 45 -33.37 17.93 -8.36
N GLY A 46 -32.23 18.57 -8.10
CA GLY A 46 -30.99 18.34 -8.84
C GLY A 46 -30.45 16.92 -8.64
N ALA A 47 -29.74 16.40 -9.63
CA ALA A 47 -29.05 15.12 -9.50
C ALA A 47 -27.94 15.22 -8.45
N VAL A 48 -27.97 14.34 -7.45
CA VAL A 48 -26.86 14.15 -6.52
C VAL A 48 -25.95 13.07 -7.09
N THR A 49 -24.85 13.48 -7.69
CA THR A 49 -23.81 12.54 -8.16
C THR A 49 -22.84 12.25 -7.01
N VAL A 50 -22.87 11.01 -6.51
CA VAL A 50 -21.83 10.52 -5.61
C VAL A 50 -20.68 10.01 -6.46
N ASN A 51 -19.62 10.81 -6.59
CA ASN A 51 -18.41 10.41 -7.29
C ASN A 51 -17.59 9.47 -6.39
N SER A 52 -17.68 8.15 -6.61
CA SER A 52 -16.72 7.20 -6.06
C SER A 52 -15.63 6.97 -7.09
N THR A 53 -14.38 7.29 -6.76
CA THR A 53 -13.23 6.93 -7.58
C THR A 53 -12.35 5.97 -6.80
N ALA A 54 -11.98 4.85 -7.42
CA ALA A 54 -11.24 3.81 -6.74
C ALA A 54 -9.82 4.31 -6.42
N LEU A 55 -9.52 4.49 -5.14
CA LEU A 55 -8.14 4.62 -4.68
C LEU A 55 -7.45 3.28 -4.88
N GLN A 56 -6.33 3.29 -5.60
CA GLN A 56 -5.50 2.11 -5.73
C GLN A 56 -4.35 2.20 -4.74
N LEU A 57 -4.42 1.39 -3.68
CA LEU A 57 -3.28 1.09 -2.83
C LEU A 57 -2.50 -0.06 -3.46
N VAL A 58 -1.20 0.14 -3.67
CA VAL A 58 -0.30 -0.87 -4.23
C VAL A 58 0.87 -1.06 -3.28
N LYS A 59 1.24 -2.32 -3.06
CA LYS A 59 2.44 -2.71 -2.31
C LYS A 59 3.35 -3.55 -3.19
N GLN A 60 4.62 -3.25 -3.18
CA GLN A 60 5.63 -3.89 -4.01
C GLN A 60 6.86 -4.25 -3.19
N VAL A 61 7.56 -5.27 -3.67
CA VAL A 61 8.84 -5.70 -3.11
C VAL A 61 9.87 -5.60 -4.21
N TRP A 62 10.97 -4.93 -3.93
CA TRP A 62 12.06 -4.67 -4.85
C TRP A 62 13.39 -5.17 -4.27
N THR A 63 14.30 -5.59 -5.14
CA THR A 63 15.70 -5.78 -4.76
C THR A 63 16.36 -4.43 -4.49
N THR A 64 17.46 -4.41 -3.73
CA THR A 64 18.26 -3.19 -3.56
C THR A 64 18.86 -2.67 -4.86
N ALA A 65 18.96 -3.52 -5.89
CA ALA A 65 19.41 -3.19 -7.24
C ALA A 65 18.28 -2.66 -8.16
N GLY A 66 17.05 -2.52 -7.66
CA GLY A 66 15.94 -1.93 -8.41
C GLY A 66 15.18 -2.89 -9.34
N ALA A 67 15.19 -4.20 -9.06
CA ALA A 67 14.33 -5.15 -9.75
C ALA A 67 13.05 -5.45 -8.92
N CYS A 68 11.88 -5.33 -9.55
CA CYS A 68 10.62 -5.67 -8.90
C CYS A 68 10.48 -7.19 -8.76
N LEU A 69 10.21 -7.67 -7.55
CA LEU A 69 10.09 -9.09 -7.22
C LEU A 69 8.63 -9.55 -7.13
N ALA A 70 7.77 -8.72 -6.55
CA ALA A 70 6.35 -8.97 -6.44
C ALA A 70 5.58 -7.65 -6.28
N SER A 71 4.33 -7.63 -6.76
CA SER A 71 3.41 -6.49 -6.64
C SER A 71 2.02 -7.00 -6.25
N SER A 72 1.35 -6.26 -5.37
CA SER A 72 -0.06 -6.44 -5.04
C SER A 72 -0.77 -5.08 -5.17
N PRO A 73 -1.76 -4.93 -6.08
CA PRO A 73 -2.25 -5.93 -7.03
C PRO A 73 -1.17 -6.41 -8.02
N ALA A 74 -1.43 -7.57 -8.63
CA ALA A 74 -0.56 -8.19 -9.61
C ALA A 74 -0.36 -7.26 -10.82
N ASP A 75 0.89 -7.12 -11.28
CA ASP A 75 1.24 -6.27 -12.42
C ASP A 75 2.23 -6.99 -13.34
N ALA A 76 1.91 -7.05 -14.64
CA ALA A 76 2.69 -7.79 -15.63
C ALA A 76 4.12 -7.27 -15.80
N THR A 77 4.38 -6.00 -15.46
CA THR A 77 5.71 -5.39 -15.51
C THR A 77 6.57 -5.73 -14.29
N CYS A 78 5.97 -6.29 -13.22
CA CYS A 78 6.67 -6.75 -12.03
C CYS A 78 6.76 -8.28 -12.01
N ASN A 79 7.93 -8.82 -12.39
CA ASN A 79 8.24 -10.25 -12.33
C ASN A 79 7.10 -11.15 -12.86
N GLY A 80 6.53 -10.80 -14.02
CA GLY A 80 5.47 -11.59 -14.65
C GLY A 80 4.17 -11.66 -13.84
N SER A 81 3.79 -10.60 -13.12
CA SER A 81 2.61 -10.54 -12.23
C SER A 81 2.73 -11.36 -10.94
N ALA A 82 3.95 -11.63 -10.48
CA ALA A 82 4.15 -12.28 -9.18
C ALA A 82 3.55 -11.45 -8.04
N THR A 83 2.71 -12.07 -7.21
CA THR A 83 2.16 -11.47 -5.98
C THR A 83 2.88 -11.97 -4.73
N THR A 84 3.71 -13.00 -4.87
CA THR A 84 4.54 -13.59 -3.81
C THR A 84 5.91 -13.96 -4.38
N VAL A 85 6.96 -13.85 -3.56
CA VAL A 85 8.31 -14.27 -3.93
C VAL A 85 8.98 -14.94 -2.73
N THR A 86 9.80 -15.96 -2.99
CA THR A 86 10.68 -16.54 -1.97
C THR A 86 12.05 -15.92 -2.11
N VAL A 87 12.60 -15.41 -1.02
CA VAL A 87 13.94 -14.82 -0.97
C VAL A 87 14.80 -15.56 0.05
N PRO A 88 16.12 -15.67 -0.16
CA PRO A 88 17.02 -16.23 0.84
C PRO A 88 17.00 -15.44 2.15
N VAL A 89 17.30 -16.11 3.25
CA VAL A 89 17.61 -15.48 4.54
C VAL A 89 18.73 -14.44 4.38
N ASN A 90 18.69 -13.38 5.17
CA ASN A 90 19.59 -12.23 5.12
C ASN A 90 19.49 -11.35 3.86
N THR A 91 18.56 -11.63 2.95
CA THR A 91 18.31 -10.74 1.80
C THR A 91 17.72 -9.42 2.27
N GLN A 92 18.35 -8.31 1.87
CA GLN A 92 17.80 -6.97 2.06
C GLN A 92 16.87 -6.62 0.91
N LEU A 93 15.69 -6.11 1.25
CA LEU A 93 14.62 -5.78 0.32
C LEU A 93 14.15 -4.35 0.55
N LYS A 94 13.60 -3.76 -0.50
CA LYS A 94 12.86 -2.50 -0.46
C LYS A 94 11.37 -2.80 -0.61
N PHE A 95 10.57 -2.33 0.34
CA PHE A 95 9.11 -2.37 0.26
C PHE A 95 8.63 -0.99 -0.16
N VAL A 96 7.86 -0.93 -1.25
CA VAL A 96 7.26 0.30 -1.73
C VAL A 96 5.75 0.21 -1.60
N ILE A 97 5.14 1.18 -0.95
CA ILE A 97 3.69 1.29 -0.81
C ILE A 97 3.27 2.64 -1.37
N PHE A 98 2.30 2.64 -2.28
CA PHE A 98 1.86 3.89 -2.90
C PHE A 98 0.35 3.92 -3.14
N VAL A 99 -0.18 5.14 -3.19
CA VAL A 99 -1.57 5.46 -3.50
C VAL A 99 -1.59 6.32 -4.75
N LYS A 100 -2.33 5.85 -5.77
CA LYS A 100 -2.59 6.63 -6.99
C LYS A 100 -3.90 7.39 -6.88
N ASN A 101 -3.85 8.71 -7.03
CA ASN A 101 -5.02 9.55 -7.19
C ASN A 101 -5.22 9.90 -8.66
N ALA A 102 -5.94 9.03 -9.39
CA ALA A 102 -6.29 9.26 -10.80
C ALA A 102 -7.50 10.22 -10.98
N THR A 103 -7.90 10.92 -9.92
CA THR A 103 -9.06 11.81 -9.95
C THR A 103 -8.64 13.25 -10.22
N ASN A 104 -9.58 14.05 -10.70
CA ASN A 104 -9.41 15.50 -10.85
C ASN A 104 -9.59 16.28 -9.53
N LEU A 105 -9.73 15.59 -8.40
CA LEU A 105 -9.88 16.17 -7.07
C LEU A 105 -8.70 15.78 -6.19
N ALA A 106 -8.29 16.69 -5.31
CA ALA A 106 -7.32 16.35 -4.27
C ALA A 106 -7.99 15.44 -3.23
N LEU A 107 -7.29 14.38 -2.84
CA LEU A 107 -7.66 13.57 -1.69
C LEU A 107 -7.07 14.23 -0.46
N ASN A 108 -7.90 14.43 0.56
CA ASN A 108 -7.47 14.94 1.84
C ASN A 108 -7.67 13.86 2.89
N ASP A 109 -6.77 13.84 3.89
CA ASP A 109 -6.84 12.92 5.01
C ASP A 109 -6.74 11.42 4.62
N VAL A 110 -5.82 11.12 3.71
CA VAL A 110 -5.50 9.74 3.34
C VAL A 110 -4.75 9.07 4.48
N ARG A 111 -5.20 7.87 4.88
CA ARG A 111 -4.59 7.10 5.96
C ARG A 111 -4.50 5.64 5.59
N PHE A 112 -3.36 5.03 5.88
CA PHE A 112 -3.18 3.58 5.76
C PHE A 112 -2.11 3.09 6.73
N GLN A 113 -2.16 1.79 7.01
CA GLN A 113 -1.23 1.10 7.90
C GLN A 113 -0.76 -0.19 7.24
N ASP A 114 0.47 -0.58 7.57
CA ASP A 114 1.04 -1.85 7.15
C ASP A 114 1.78 -2.49 8.30
N LEU A 115 1.63 -3.80 8.43
CA LEU A 115 2.27 -4.59 9.47
C LEU A 115 3.37 -5.45 8.84
N LEU A 116 4.61 -5.21 9.26
CA LEU A 116 5.73 -6.06 8.93
C LEU A 116 5.69 -7.30 9.84
N ASP A 117 5.70 -8.49 9.23
CA ASP A 117 5.90 -9.73 9.97
C ASP A 117 7.33 -9.75 10.52
N VAL A 118 7.48 -9.55 11.83
CA VAL A 118 8.76 -9.55 12.56
C VAL A 118 9.06 -10.88 13.25
N SER A 119 8.37 -11.96 12.88
CA SER A 119 8.66 -13.30 13.38
C SER A 119 10.05 -13.79 12.95
N ALA A 120 10.52 -14.91 13.52
CA ALA A 120 11.80 -15.53 13.16
C ALA A 120 11.91 -15.88 11.68
N THR A 121 10.79 -16.10 10.99
CA THR A 121 10.72 -16.37 9.55
C THR A 121 10.22 -15.17 8.74
N GLY A 122 10.04 -14.01 9.37
CA GLY A 122 9.61 -12.77 8.75
C GLY A 122 10.79 -11.89 8.34
N PHE A 123 10.75 -10.64 8.76
CA PHE A 123 11.67 -9.57 8.39
C PHE A 123 12.10 -8.75 9.61
N THR A 124 13.31 -8.22 9.56
CA THR A 124 13.79 -7.17 10.47
C THR A 124 13.84 -5.85 9.72
N TYR A 125 13.15 -4.84 10.23
CA TYR A 125 13.19 -3.49 9.69
C TYR A 125 14.61 -2.90 9.71
N VAL A 126 14.99 -2.18 8.66
CA VAL A 126 16.25 -1.43 8.59
C VAL A 126 16.00 0.02 8.98
N ALA A 127 16.45 0.42 10.16
CA ALA A 127 16.31 1.80 10.63
C ALA A 127 17.05 2.80 9.72
N GLY A 128 16.48 4.00 9.57
CA GLY A 128 16.93 5.09 8.71
C GLY A 128 16.70 4.80 7.23
N SER A 129 15.69 4.01 6.88
CA SER A 129 15.44 3.61 5.49
C SER A 129 14.15 4.18 4.90
N LEU A 130 13.33 4.86 5.70
CA LEU A 130 12.05 5.41 5.25
C LEU A 130 12.30 6.54 4.25
N LYS A 131 11.64 6.51 3.09
CA LYS A 131 11.64 7.57 2.08
C LYS A 131 10.23 7.79 1.55
N TYR A 132 9.93 8.96 1.00
CA TYR A 132 8.69 9.20 0.28
C TYR A 132 8.88 10.04 -0.98
N ASP A 133 7.93 9.92 -1.92
CA ASP A 133 7.72 10.87 -3.02
C ASP A 133 6.23 11.17 -3.15
N GLY A 134 5.89 12.43 -3.40
CA GLY A 134 4.51 12.88 -3.61
C GLY A 134 4.29 13.55 -4.97
N ASN A 135 5.30 13.56 -5.85
CA ASN A 135 5.32 14.39 -7.04
C ASN A 135 5.02 13.61 -8.33
N GLN A 136 5.07 12.28 -8.31
CA GLN A 136 4.73 11.48 -9.50
C GLN A 136 3.30 11.74 -9.98
N LEU A 137 3.13 11.70 -11.31
CA LEU A 137 1.80 11.65 -11.92
C LEU A 137 1.13 10.30 -11.61
N ASP A 138 -0.19 10.25 -11.62
CA ASP A 138 -0.96 9.00 -11.48
C ASP A 138 -0.66 7.99 -12.61
N THR A 139 -0.31 8.52 -13.79
CA THR A 139 0.08 7.75 -14.98
C THR A 139 1.51 7.19 -14.93
N ALA A 140 2.29 7.51 -13.89
CA ALA A 140 3.65 6.98 -13.73
C ALA A 140 3.63 5.44 -13.65
N THR A 141 4.60 4.82 -14.32
CA THR A 141 4.83 3.37 -14.24
C THR A 141 5.37 2.98 -12.87
N LEU A 142 5.27 1.70 -12.52
CA LEU A 142 5.80 1.18 -11.27
C LEU A 142 7.29 1.46 -11.09
N ALA A 143 8.07 1.30 -12.16
CA ALA A 143 9.50 1.58 -12.16
C ALA A 143 9.81 3.07 -11.96
N GLN A 144 9.00 3.97 -12.53
CA GLN A 144 9.16 5.42 -12.31
C GLN A 144 8.84 5.80 -10.86
N ILE A 145 7.77 5.22 -10.30
CA ILE A 145 7.39 5.44 -8.90
C ILE A 145 8.50 4.95 -7.97
N TYR A 146 8.98 3.72 -8.18
CA TYR A 146 10.12 3.16 -7.44
C TYR A 146 11.36 4.06 -7.54
N ALA A 147 11.78 4.42 -8.76
CA ALA A 147 12.98 5.22 -8.95
C ALA A 147 12.90 6.60 -8.27
N ALA A 148 11.72 7.22 -8.28
CA ALA A 148 11.50 8.51 -7.64
C ALA A 148 11.60 8.43 -6.12
N VAL A 149 10.94 7.44 -5.49
CA VAL A 149 11.00 7.27 -4.03
C VAL A 149 12.38 6.80 -3.56
N ASP A 150 13.06 5.94 -4.33
CA ASP A 150 14.40 5.47 -4.00
C ASP A 150 15.46 6.59 -4.12
N ALA A 151 15.28 7.52 -5.05
CA ALA A 151 16.10 8.74 -5.15
C ALA A 151 15.76 9.78 -4.06
N GLY A 152 14.68 9.57 -3.30
CA GLY A 152 14.23 10.45 -2.24
C GLY A 152 15.21 10.54 -1.07
N THR A 153 15.06 11.61 -0.28
CA THR A 153 15.82 11.77 0.96
C THR A 153 15.24 10.85 2.02
N VAL A 154 16.12 10.26 2.83
CA VAL A 154 15.71 9.48 4.00
C VAL A 154 15.02 10.40 4.99
N GLU A 155 13.81 10.02 5.38
CA GLU A 155 13.10 10.63 6.48
C GLU A 155 13.50 10.02 7.81
N THR A 156 13.21 10.72 8.90
CA THR A 156 13.33 10.10 10.23
C THR A 156 12.23 9.07 10.40
N ASP A 157 12.61 7.87 10.83
CA ASP A 157 11.67 6.79 11.18
C ASP A 157 10.76 7.11 12.38
N ALA A 158 11.10 8.16 13.13
CA ALA A 158 10.47 8.51 14.39
C ALA A 158 9.08 9.12 14.20
N VAL A 159 8.18 8.72 15.11
CA VAL A 159 6.97 9.46 15.47
C VAL A 159 7.41 10.86 15.94
N ASP A 160 6.76 11.92 15.46
CA ASP A 160 6.92 13.31 15.93
C ASP A 160 8.10 14.15 15.41
N ALA A 161 8.74 13.76 14.32
CA ALA A 161 9.89 14.53 13.82
C ALA A 161 9.49 15.69 12.89
N GLY A 162 8.65 16.62 13.37
CA GLY A 162 8.43 17.94 12.74
C GLY A 162 7.58 17.96 11.46
N ALA A 163 7.34 19.19 10.97
CA ALA A 163 6.42 19.47 9.87
C ALA A 163 6.84 18.77 8.56
N GLY A 164 5.87 18.15 7.87
CA GLY A 164 6.06 17.55 6.54
C GLY A 164 6.22 16.02 6.52
N ARG A 165 6.18 15.34 7.68
CA ARG A 165 6.35 13.88 7.74
C ARG A 165 5.01 13.15 7.76
N TYR A 166 4.73 12.45 6.67
CA TYR A 166 3.47 11.75 6.45
C TYR A 166 3.47 10.33 7.02
N ALA A 167 4.61 9.78 7.43
CA ALA A 167 4.74 8.38 7.79
C ALA A 167 5.71 8.16 8.95
N SER A 168 5.48 7.10 9.72
CA SER A 168 6.36 6.65 10.82
C SER A 168 6.34 5.14 10.94
N ILE A 169 7.41 4.54 11.46
CA ILE A 169 7.44 3.11 11.79
C ILE A 169 7.75 2.91 13.27
N THR A 170 6.76 2.39 14.01
CA THR A 170 6.86 2.22 15.46
C THR A 170 7.20 0.77 15.80
N GLY A 171 8.11 0.57 16.77
CA GLY A 171 8.50 -0.77 17.23
C GLY A 171 9.15 -1.65 16.18
N GLY A 172 9.55 -1.09 15.03
CA GLY A 172 10.14 -1.82 13.91
C GLY A 172 9.19 -2.72 13.12
N SER A 173 7.87 -2.62 13.36
CA SER A 173 6.88 -3.48 12.69
C SER A 173 5.64 -2.76 12.19
N ASN A 174 5.23 -1.65 12.80
CA ASN A 174 3.98 -0.98 12.47
C ASN A 174 4.26 0.30 11.69
N LEU A 175 4.06 0.26 10.37
CA LEU A 175 4.09 1.42 9.50
C LEU A 175 2.72 2.11 9.54
N THR A 176 2.72 3.41 9.79
CA THR A 176 1.53 4.25 9.75
C THR A 176 1.76 5.44 8.83
N VAL A 177 0.76 5.77 8.00
CA VAL A 177 0.79 6.92 7.10
C VAL A 177 -0.47 7.77 7.28
N GLY A 178 -0.30 9.09 7.28
CA GLY A 178 -1.32 10.09 7.60
C GLY A 178 -1.48 10.31 9.11
N ALA A 179 -2.24 11.34 9.48
CA ALA A 179 -2.56 11.65 10.88
C ALA A 179 -3.43 10.53 11.49
N VAL A 180 -2.83 9.66 12.30
CA VAL A 180 -3.54 8.64 13.09
C VAL A 180 -3.68 9.14 14.54
N VAL A 181 -4.79 8.81 15.19
CA VAL A 181 -5.02 9.18 16.60
C VAL A 181 -3.85 8.70 17.47
N GLY A 182 -3.17 9.62 18.15
CA GLY A 182 -2.01 9.33 18.99
C GLY A 182 -0.64 9.46 18.31
N GLN A 183 -0.57 9.92 17.05
CA GLN A 183 0.68 10.21 16.33
C GLN A 183 0.68 11.63 15.77
N VAL A 184 1.82 12.34 15.79
CA VAL A 184 1.98 13.66 15.16
C VAL A 184 2.47 13.51 13.70
N ASN A 185 1.90 12.57 12.96
CA ASN A 185 2.09 12.53 11.50
C ASN A 185 1.14 13.55 10.87
N ALA A 186 1.59 14.27 9.83
CA ALA A 186 0.72 15.19 9.11
C ALA A 186 -0.41 14.43 8.41
N ALA A 187 -1.59 15.05 8.30
CA ALA A 187 -2.63 14.53 7.40
C ALA A 187 -2.05 14.44 5.98
N LEU A 188 -2.13 13.27 5.37
CA LEU A 188 -1.66 13.09 4.00
C LEU A 188 -2.73 13.62 3.05
N SER A 189 -2.37 14.61 2.25
CA SER A 189 -3.13 15.03 1.08
C SER A 189 -2.42 14.58 -0.18
N VAL A 190 -3.15 13.91 -1.08
CA VAL A 190 -2.65 13.51 -2.39
C VAL A 190 -3.34 14.38 -3.43
N ALA A 191 -2.58 15.27 -4.07
CA ALA A 191 -3.13 16.17 -5.07
C ALA A 191 -3.78 15.40 -6.24
N ALA A 192 -4.69 16.07 -6.96
CA ALA A 192 -5.33 15.52 -8.15
C ALA A 192 -4.29 15.04 -9.18
N ASN A 193 -4.53 13.88 -9.79
CA ASN A 193 -3.66 13.25 -10.79
C ASN A 193 -2.21 13.03 -10.30
N ARG A 194 -2.04 12.77 -9.00
CA ARG A 194 -0.73 12.49 -8.38
C ARG A 194 -0.68 11.14 -7.68
N THR A 195 0.53 10.66 -7.49
CA THR A 195 0.85 9.47 -6.70
C THR A 195 1.63 9.89 -5.47
N PHE A 196 1.20 9.39 -4.31
CA PHE A 196 2.04 9.36 -3.11
C PHE A 196 2.65 7.98 -2.98
N ALA A 197 3.97 7.90 -2.78
CA ALA A 197 4.71 6.67 -2.60
C ALA A 197 5.62 6.76 -1.38
N LEU A 198 5.81 5.62 -0.72
CA LEU A 198 6.68 5.44 0.42
C LEU A 198 7.55 4.21 0.18
N GLU A 199 8.82 4.30 0.52
CA GLU A 199 9.75 3.17 0.57
C GLU A 199 10.24 2.96 1.99
N PHE A 200 10.44 1.70 2.38
CA PHE A 200 11.25 1.35 3.53
C PHE A 200 11.99 0.03 3.27
N GLN A 201 13.07 -0.22 4.01
CA GLN A 201 13.88 -1.42 3.84
C GLN A 201 13.68 -2.40 5.00
N ALA A 202 13.71 -3.69 4.67
CA ALA A 202 13.77 -4.74 5.66
C ALA A 202 14.68 -5.88 5.19
N ARG A 203 15.25 -6.61 6.14
CA ARG A 203 16.07 -7.80 5.90
C ARG A 203 15.27 -9.04 6.22
N LYS A 204 15.30 -10.03 5.34
CA LYS A 204 14.71 -11.35 5.60
C LYS A 204 15.44 -12.03 6.77
N ASN A 205 14.69 -12.40 7.81
CA ASN A 205 15.21 -13.18 8.95
C ASN A 205 15.57 -14.61 8.56
#